data_AF-A0A2T5H9W7-F1
#
_entry.id   AF-A0A2T5H9W7-F1
#
_cell.length_a   1.000
_cell.length_b   1.000
_cell.length_c   1.000
_cell.angle_alpha   90.00
_cell.angle_beta   90.00
_cell.angle_gamma   90.00
#
_symmetry.space_group_name_H-M   'P 1'
#
loop_
_entity.id
_entity.type
_entity.pdbx_description
1 polymer ?
#
loop_
_entity_poly.entity_id
_entity_poly.type
_entity_poly.pdbx_seq_one_letter_code
_entity_poly.pdbx_strand_id
1 'polypeptide(L)' 'MNHDRESWLERLEMLLTRFSHLGIGADVASLSLIELWSLYVYLSRLMEG' A
#
# COMPACT_ATOMS: atom_id res chain seq x y z
N MET A 1 -20.36 -5.79 0.54
CA MET A 1 -19.10 -5.81 1.32
C MET A 1 -17.89 -5.72 0.37
N ASN A 2 -17.79 -4.66 -0.44
CA ASN A 2 -16.62 -4.43 -1.32
C ASN A 2 -15.97 -3.05 -1.11
N HIS A 3 -16.70 -2.11 -0.48
CA HIS A 3 -16.27 -0.72 -0.29
C HIS A 3 -15.00 -0.60 0.56
N ASP A 4 -14.88 -1.39 1.64
CA ASP A 4 -13.69 -1.38 2.49
C ASP A 4 -12.43 -1.85 1.74
N ARG A 5 -12.57 -2.79 0.80
CA ARG A 5 -11.44 -3.32 0.01
C ARG A 5 -10.90 -2.28 -0.97
N GLU A 6 -11.80 -1.62 -1.67
CA GLU A 6 -11.45 -0.52 -2.58
C GLU A 6 -10.80 0.62 -1.80
N SER A 7 -11.35 0.95 -0.62
CA SER A 7 -10.88 2.05 0.22
C SER A 7 -9.42 1.91 0.69
N TRP A 8 -8.96 0.70 1.06
CA TRP A 8 -7.57 0.53 1.51
C TRP A 8 -6.57 0.42 0.35
N LEU A 9 -6.99 -0.11 -0.80
CA LEU A 9 -6.15 -0.17 -2.01
C LEU A 9 -5.88 1.24 -2.56
N GLU A 10 -6.89 2.11 -2.60
CA GLU A 10 -6.71 3.53 -2.97
C GLU A 10 -5.75 4.24 -2.02
N ARG A 11 -5.88 4.00 -0.71
CA ARG A 11 -4.95 4.53 0.29
C ARG A 11 -3.54 3.96 0.12
N LEU A 12 -3.40 2.68 -0.22
CA LEU A 12 -2.11 2.07 -0.53
C LEU A 12 -1.47 2.75 -1.74
N GLU A 13 -2.22 3.05 -2.80
CA GLU A 13 -1.70 3.76 -3.99
C GLU A 13 -1.17 5.16 -3.62
N MET A 14 -1.90 5.90 -2.78
CA MET A 14 -1.44 7.20 -2.26
C MET A 14 -0.15 7.06 -1.43
N LEU A 15 -0.07 6.05 -0.56
CA LEU A 15 1.11 5.78 0.26
C LEU A 15 2.32 5.39 -0.60
N LEU A 16 2.13 4.52 -1.60
CA LEU A 16 3.17 4.13 -2.56
C LEU A 16 3.72 5.33 -3.32
N THR A 17 2.84 6.25 -3.74
CA THR A 17 3.25 7.50 -4.39
C THR A 17 4.07 8.37 -3.44
N ARG A 18 3.62 8.53 -2.19
CA ARG A 18 4.33 9.31 -1.14
C ARG A 18 5.70 8.72 -0.81
N PHE A 19 5.80 7.40 -0.75
CA PHE A 19 7.02 6.66 -0.44
C PHE A 19 7.76 6.16 -1.69
N SER A 20 7.49 6.74 -2.87
CA SER A 20 8.13 6.36 -4.13
C SER A 20 9.66 6.45 -4.10
N HIS A 21 10.20 7.36 -3.28
CA HIS A 21 11.64 7.51 -3.03
C HIS A 21 12.29 6.30 -2.35
N LEU A 22 11.52 5.37 -1.77
CA LEU A 22 12.00 4.11 -1.22
C LEU A 22 12.25 3.03 -2.28
N GLY A 23 11.87 3.28 -3.55
CA GLY A 23 12.07 2.34 -4.66
C GLY A 23 11.09 1.17 -4.70
N ILE A 24 9.98 1.24 -3.95
CA ILE A 24 9.00 0.14 -3.78
C ILE A 24 8.14 -0.09 -5.05
N GLY A 25 8.12 0.85 -6.00
CA GLY A 25 7.15 0.86 -7.11
C GLY A 25 7.33 -0.20 -8.20
N ALA A 26 8.47 -0.88 -8.29
CA ALA A 26 8.76 -1.75 -9.44
C ALA A 26 8.01 -3.11 -9.41
N ASP A 27 7.60 -3.61 -8.24
CA ASP A 27 7.11 -4.99 -8.07
C ASP A 27 5.74 -5.12 -7.41
N VAL A 28 5.04 -4.00 -7.16
CA VAL A 28 3.73 -4.00 -6.46
C VAL A 28 2.68 -4.84 -7.19
N ALA A 29 2.69 -4.82 -8.53
CA ALA A 29 1.74 -5.58 -9.34
C ALA A 29 1.93 -7.11 -9.26
N SER A 30 3.10 -7.57 -8.80
CA SER A 30 3.42 -8.98 -8.62
C SER A 30 3.05 -9.52 -7.23
N LEU A 31 2.69 -8.62 -6.30
CA LEU A 31 2.36 -8.98 -4.92
C LEU A 31 0.98 -9.63 -4.84
N SER A 32 0.87 -10.66 -4.02
CA SER A 32 -0.41 -11.21 -3.60
C SER A 32 -1.20 -10.24 -2.72
N LEU A 33 -2.51 -10.48 -2.57
CA LEU A 33 -3.37 -9.63 -1.74
C LEU A 33 -2.89 -9.52 -0.28
N ILE A 34 -2.31 -10.59 0.28
CA ILE A 34 -1.79 -10.58 1.65
C ILE A 34 -0.51 -9.74 1.75
N GLU A 35 0.35 -9.78 0.74
CA GLU A 35 1.56 -8.96 0.68
C GLU A 35 1.21 -7.47 0.52
N LEU A 36 0.21 -7.15 -0.32
CA LEU A 36 -0.33 -5.79 -0.44
C LEU A 36 -0.90 -5.27 0.88
N TRP A 37 -1.61 -6.11 1.63
CA TRP A 37 -2.12 -5.74 2.96
C TRP A 37 -1.00 -5.48 3.96
N SER A 38 0.01 -6.35 4.01
CA SER A 38 1.20 -6.16 4.86
C SER A 38 1.94 -4.87 4.51
N LEU A 39 2.09 -4.56 3.22
CA LEU A 39 2.70 -3.33 2.74
C LEU A 39 1.88 -2.10 3.14
N TYR A 40 0.56 -2.14 2.99
CA TYR A 40 -0.34 -1.09 3.43
C TYR A 40 -0.20 -0.79 4.93
N VAL A 41 -0.19 -1.83 5.77
CA VAL A 41 -0.01 -1.67 7.23
C VAL A 41 1.36 -1.07 7.57
N TYR A 42 2.42 -1.53 6.90
CA TYR A 42 3.76 -1.00 7.10
C TYR A 42 3.85 0.49 6.75
N LEU A 43 3.41 0.87 5.54
CA LEU A 43 3.46 2.25 5.08
C LEU A 43 2.53 3.18 5.88
N SER A 44 1.39 2.67 6.35
CA SER A 44 0.49 3.44 7.22
C SER A 44 1.17 3.78 8.54
N ARG A 45 1.83 2.80 9.18
CA ARG A 45 2.58 3.04 10.42
C ARG A 45 3.76 3.98 10.22
N LEU A 46 4.41 3.90 9.06
CA LEU A 46 5.50 4.81 8.70
C LEU A 46 5.02 6.26 8.53
N MET A 47 3.76 6.48 8.16
CA MET A 47 3.15 7.81 8.08
C MET A 47 2.83 8.39 9.47
N GLU A 48 2.53 7.54 10.44
CA GLU A 48 2.19 7.93 11.83
C GLU A 48 3.41 8.21 12.72
N GLY A 49 4.62 7.83 12.28
CA GLY A 49 5.88 8.09 12.97
C GLY A 49 6.50 9.42 12.57
#